data_AF-A0A7V9F498-F1
#
_entry.id   AF-A0A7V9F498-F1
#
_cell.length_a   1.000
_cell.length_b   1.000
_cell.length_c   1.000
_cell.angle_alpha   90.00
_cell.angle_beta   90.00
_cell.angle_gamma   90.00
#
_symmetry.space_group_name_H-M   'P 1'
#
loop_
_entity.id
_entity.type
_entity.pdbx_description
1 polymer ?
#
loop_
_entity_poly.entity_id
_entity_poly.type
_entity_poly.pdbx_seq_one_letter_code
_entity_poly.pdbx_strand_id
1 'polypeptide(L)'
;MSAPEGAELINNFPPGPAPGQSKLEVVQGFYAAMLAYPQNSAIAREFLAPKAAATWTPEGLHVYEEQELVDNERSISLLARLIGKVDDRGSWKSLQPAGVGVTTNLRLRQVEREWRIVNPPAGTYVSREYFDRYYAPFSLYFMDATRTVLTPDPVYALLGDTTATALVSGLLKGPTKHLAAVLSVSTPGETQVDISVSTSPAGVADVPLSPDFLQLSPEDRQLFAVQLTWTLRQIPQIEQITLSVDGSEIEVPGVGKVIGVDEFAGFDPAGFASSQTLFALGHTGLVEVTEDASSPVSGALGESGVLRSAAVSVTGTLGASVLANGGSVVVDSIAGAGAGNDVDEMGGTWFSNGTELLKPTWDVNDVLWLVDRT
;
A
#
# COMPACT_ATOMS: atom_id res chain seq x y z
N MET A 1 -3.78 -8.59 2.25
CA MET A 1 -5.18 -8.19 2.50
C MET A 1 -5.85 -8.05 1.16
N SER A 2 -6.79 -8.94 0.84
CA SER A 2 -7.58 -8.84 -0.41
C SER A 2 -8.47 -7.59 -0.36
N ALA A 3 -8.74 -6.97 -1.51
CA ALA A 3 -9.75 -5.94 -1.62
C ALA A 3 -11.09 -6.47 -1.04
N PRO A 4 -11.86 -5.66 -0.30
CA PRO A 4 -13.12 -6.12 0.28
C PRO A 4 -14.08 -6.57 -0.84
N GLU A 5 -14.56 -7.82 -0.74
CA GLU A 5 -15.66 -8.31 -1.58
C GLU A 5 -16.96 -7.57 -1.24
N GLY A 6 -17.66 -7.09 -2.27
CA GLY A 6 -19.12 -7.00 -2.24
C GLY A 6 -19.77 -5.70 -1.80
N ALA A 7 -19.05 -4.58 -1.65
CA ALA A 7 -19.73 -3.27 -1.59
C ALA A 7 -20.14 -2.86 -3.01
N GLU A 8 -21.44 -2.85 -3.31
CA GLU A 8 -21.94 -2.34 -4.59
C GLU A 8 -21.51 -0.88 -4.75
N LEU A 9 -20.70 -0.60 -5.78
CA LEU A 9 -20.27 0.74 -6.11
C LEU A 9 -21.44 1.47 -6.76
N ILE A 10 -22.03 2.39 -6.01
CA ILE A 10 -23.21 3.14 -6.47
C ILE A 10 -22.74 4.41 -7.17
N ASN A 11 -23.12 4.55 -8.44
CA ASN A 11 -22.93 5.79 -9.16
C ASN A 11 -23.70 6.93 -8.48
N ASN A 12 -23.00 8.01 -8.19
CA ASN A 12 -23.53 9.20 -7.56
C ASN A 12 -23.23 10.41 -8.45
N PHE A 13 -24.29 11.06 -8.94
CA PHE A 13 -24.20 12.27 -9.77
C PHE A 13 -24.91 13.43 -9.05
N PRO A 14 -24.21 14.14 -8.15
CA PRO A 14 -24.75 15.32 -7.48
C PRO A 14 -25.17 16.38 -8.50
N PRO A 15 -26.27 17.13 -8.25
CA PRO A 15 -26.66 18.21 -9.14
C PRO A 15 -25.67 19.40 -9.06
N GLY A 16 -25.57 20.16 -10.16
CA GLY A 16 -24.89 21.45 -10.19
C GLY A 16 -25.64 22.55 -9.44
N PRO A 17 -25.11 23.78 -9.39
CA PRO A 17 -25.74 24.91 -8.69
C PRO A 17 -27.08 25.31 -9.33
N ALA A 18 -28.10 25.48 -8.51
CA ALA A 18 -29.41 25.96 -8.93
C ALA A 18 -29.52 27.50 -8.82
N PRO A 19 -30.33 28.16 -9.67
CA PRO A 19 -30.54 29.61 -9.57
C PRO A 19 -31.09 30.05 -8.22
N GLY A 20 -30.56 31.14 -7.67
CA GLY A 20 -31.03 31.74 -6.43
C GLY A 20 -30.59 31.03 -5.14
N GLN A 21 -29.69 30.04 -5.21
CA GLN A 21 -29.13 29.39 -4.03
C GLN A 21 -28.42 30.40 -3.11
N SER A 22 -28.63 30.23 -1.80
CA SER A 22 -27.88 30.94 -0.76
C SER A 22 -26.40 30.54 -0.76
N LYS A 23 -25.57 31.31 -0.04
CA LYS A 23 -24.13 30.99 0.10
C LYS A 23 -23.91 29.61 0.71
N LEU A 24 -24.71 29.26 1.72
CA LEU A 24 -24.64 27.97 2.40
C LEU A 24 -24.98 26.82 1.46
N GLU A 25 -26.07 26.95 0.69
CA GLU A 25 -26.49 25.92 -0.28
C GLU A 25 -25.46 25.71 -1.39
N VAL A 26 -24.81 26.78 -1.88
CA VAL A 26 -23.71 26.68 -2.86
C VAL A 26 -22.53 25.90 -2.29
N VAL A 27 -22.15 26.15 -1.03
CA VAL A 27 -21.03 25.43 -0.39
C VAL A 27 -21.40 23.98 -0.07
N GLN A 28 -22.63 23.72 0.36
CA GLN A 28 -23.15 22.35 0.54
C GLN A 28 -23.13 21.57 -0.78
N GLY A 29 -23.63 22.17 -1.86
CA GLY A 29 -23.60 21.56 -3.20
C GLY A 29 -22.18 21.29 -3.69
N PHE A 30 -21.25 22.20 -3.44
CA PHE A 30 -19.84 22.00 -3.77
C PHE A 30 -19.20 20.80 -3.06
N TYR A 31 -19.41 20.66 -1.75
CA TYR A 31 -18.91 19.49 -1.01
C TYR A 31 -19.67 18.20 -1.36
N ALA A 32 -20.97 18.28 -1.69
CA ALA A 32 -21.70 17.12 -2.21
C ALA A 32 -21.14 16.68 -3.58
N ALA A 33 -20.81 17.63 -4.47
CA ALA A 33 -20.22 17.37 -5.76
C ALA A 33 -18.82 16.74 -5.68
N MET A 34 -18.07 16.97 -4.59
CA MET A 34 -16.82 16.27 -4.31
C MET A 34 -17.01 14.76 -4.06
N LEU A 35 -18.21 14.33 -3.66
CA LEU A 35 -18.57 12.93 -3.42
C LEU A 35 -19.16 12.25 -4.65
N ALA A 36 -19.01 12.85 -5.85
CA ALA A 36 -19.44 12.21 -7.09
C ALA A 36 -18.69 10.88 -7.30
N TYR A 37 -19.38 9.87 -7.84
CA TYR A 37 -18.80 8.60 -8.23
C TYR A 37 -19.40 8.12 -9.56
N PRO A 38 -18.59 7.74 -10.58
CA PRO A 38 -17.13 7.81 -10.63
C PRO A 38 -16.60 9.22 -10.37
N GLN A 39 -15.38 9.33 -9.81
CA GLN A 39 -14.85 10.64 -9.41
C GLN A 39 -14.70 11.57 -10.62
N ASN A 40 -15.33 12.74 -10.52
CA ASN A 40 -15.25 13.79 -11.53
C ASN A 40 -15.43 15.16 -10.89
N SER A 41 -14.43 16.04 -11.07
CA SER A 41 -14.47 17.40 -10.52
C SER A 41 -15.31 18.40 -11.34
N ALA A 42 -15.83 18.01 -12.51
CA ALA A 42 -16.56 18.90 -13.42
C ALA A 42 -17.75 19.58 -12.73
N ILE A 43 -18.58 18.81 -12.02
CA ILE A 43 -19.75 19.34 -11.31
C ILE A 43 -19.32 20.26 -10.16
N ALA A 44 -18.29 19.88 -9.40
CA ALA A 44 -17.75 20.73 -8.34
C ALA A 44 -17.22 22.08 -8.89
N ARG A 45 -16.65 22.09 -10.09
CA ARG A 45 -16.19 23.32 -10.76
C ARG A 45 -17.32 24.30 -11.08
N GLU A 46 -18.55 23.83 -11.28
CA GLU A 46 -19.70 24.69 -11.58
C GLU A 46 -20.06 25.63 -10.40
N PHE A 47 -19.77 25.21 -9.16
CA PHE A 47 -19.96 26.03 -7.96
C PHE A 47 -18.88 27.12 -7.78
N LEU A 48 -17.81 27.08 -8.59
CA LEU A 48 -16.68 27.99 -8.49
C LEU A 48 -16.83 29.22 -9.37
N ALA A 49 -16.22 30.33 -8.97
CA ALA A 49 -16.12 31.51 -9.81
C ALA A 49 -15.19 31.20 -11.00
N PRO A 50 -15.37 31.81 -12.20
CA PRO A 50 -14.65 31.41 -13.41
C PRO A 50 -13.12 31.29 -13.26
N LYS A 51 -12.49 32.26 -12.57
CA LYS A 51 -11.05 32.22 -12.30
C LYS A 51 -10.63 31.05 -11.39
N ALA A 52 -11.43 30.76 -10.36
CA ALA A 52 -11.18 29.64 -9.46
C ALA A 52 -11.42 28.31 -10.19
N ALA A 53 -12.51 28.19 -10.95
CA ALA A 53 -12.82 27.01 -11.76
C ALA A 53 -11.70 26.64 -12.73
N ALA A 54 -11.06 27.64 -13.35
CA ALA A 54 -9.99 27.45 -14.32
C ALA A 54 -8.63 27.06 -13.70
N THR A 55 -8.41 27.35 -12.41
CA THR A 55 -7.10 27.15 -11.75
C THR A 55 -7.11 26.08 -10.68
N TRP A 56 -8.29 25.64 -10.25
CA TRP A 56 -8.41 24.65 -9.19
C TRP A 56 -8.01 23.27 -9.70
N THR A 57 -6.99 22.67 -9.10
CA THR A 57 -6.60 21.27 -9.30
C THR A 57 -6.69 20.57 -7.94
N PRO A 58 -7.78 19.85 -7.64
CA PRO A 58 -7.90 19.15 -6.38
C PRO A 58 -6.93 17.96 -6.37
N GLU A 59 -5.76 18.17 -5.79
CA GLU A 59 -4.78 17.12 -5.53
C GLU A 59 -4.89 16.62 -4.09
N GLY A 60 -4.88 15.30 -3.93
CA GLY A 60 -5.01 14.65 -2.64
C GLY A 60 -6.45 14.64 -2.10
N LEU A 61 -6.61 13.84 -1.05
CA LEU A 61 -7.87 13.55 -0.38
C LEU A 61 -7.77 13.91 1.09
N HIS A 62 -8.80 14.55 1.62
CA HIS A 62 -8.96 14.84 3.03
C HIS A 62 -10.12 14.01 3.56
N VAL A 63 -9.85 13.10 4.49
CA VAL A 63 -10.88 12.25 5.08
C VAL A 63 -11.30 12.85 6.42
N TYR A 64 -12.59 13.16 6.54
CA TYR A 64 -13.19 13.70 7.76
C TYR A 64 -14.17 12.71 8.39
N GLU A 65 -14.26 12.77 9.72
CA GLU A 65 -15.26 12.01 10.49
C GLU A 65 -16.52 12.85 10.69
N GLU A 66 -16.36 14.14 10.97
CA GLU A 66 -17.46 15.08 11.17
C GLU A 66 -17.17 16.37 10.41
N GLN A 67 -18.23 16.99 9.88
CA GLN A 67 -18.14 18.35 9.36
C GLN A 67 -19.37 19.19 9.71
N GLU A 68 -19.15 20.50 9.83
CA GLU A 68 -20.18 21.51 9.99
C GLU A 68 -19.88 22.72 9.10
N LEU A 69 -20.92 23.32 8.52
CA LEU A 69 -20.83 24.55 7.75
C LEU A 69 -21.51 25.68 8.53
N VAL A 70 -20.76 26.74 8.81
CA VAL A 70 -21.24 27.91 9.59
C VAL A 70 -21.23 29.14 8.69
N ASP A 71 -22.37 29.83 8.58
CA ASP A 71 -22.45 31.12 7.86
C ASP A 71 -21.97 32.27 8.76
N ASN A 72 -20.88 32.93 8.34
CA ASN A 72 -20.25 34.03 9.05
C ASN A 72 -20.47 35.39 8.35
N GLU A 73 -21.62 35.56 7.68
CA GLU A 73 -22.03 36.70 6.85
C GLU A 73 -21.17 36.95 5.60
N ARG A 74 -19.84 36.99 5.74
CA ARG A 74 -18.87 37.27 4.67
C ARG A 74 -18.28 36.00 4.04
N SER A 75 -18.46 34.85 4.67
CA SER A 75 -17.93 33.55 4.25
C SER A 75 -18.73 32.42 4.87
N ILE A 76 -18.62 31.23 4.29
CA ILE A 76 -19.01 29.98 4.94
C ILE A 76 -17.75 29.33 5.51
N SER A 77 -17.77 28.96 6.79
CA SER A 77 -16.68 28.25 7.44
C SER A 77 -16.99 26.76 7.50
N LEU A 78 -16.13 25.94 6.90
CA LEU A 78 -16.10 24.51 7.13
C LEU A 78 -15.32 24.23 8.41
N LEU A 79 -15.98 23.65 9.40
CA LEU A 79 -15.37 23.03 10.56
C LEU A 79 -15.34 21.53 10.31
N ALA A 80 -14.16 20.92 10.14
CA ALA A 80 -14.05 19.50 9.84
C ALA A 80 -13.08 18.82 10.81
N ARG A 81 -13.49 17.67 11.35
CA ARG A 81 -12.61 16.80 12.14
C ARG A 81 -11.90 15.85 11.18
N LEU A 82 -10.67 16.21 10.78
CA LEU A 82 -9.89 15.39 9.85
C LEU A 82 -9.22 14.22 10.58
N ILE A 83 -9.31 13.02 10.00
CA ILE A 83 -8.68 11.80 10.52
C ILE A 83 -7.42 11.42 9.74
N GLY A 84 -7.32 11.85 8.49
CA GLY A 84 -6.14 11.63 7.67
C GLY A 84 -6.23 12.29 6.31
N LYS A 85 -5.14 12.15 5.56
CA LYS A 85 -5.04 12.60 4.18
C LYS A 85 -4.45 11.50 3.32
N VAL A 86 -4.93 11.38 2.09
CA VAL A 86 -4.28 10.60 1.05
C VAL A 86 -3.60 11.58 0.11
N ASP A 87 -2.31 11.41 -0.15
CA ASP A 87 -1.63 12.26 -1.13
C ASP A 87 -1.90 11.83 -2.58
N ASP A 88 -1.30 12.56 -3.52
CA ASP A 88 -1.38 12.33 -4.96
C ASP A 88 -0.83 10.96 -5.41
N ARG A 89 -0.10 10.25 -4.54
CA ARG A 89 0.41 8.89 -4.76
C ARG A 89 -0.41 7.82 -4.06
N GLY A 90 -1.51 8.18 -3.40
CA GLY A 90 -2.31 7.22 -2.63
C GLY A 90 -1.76 6.96 -1.22
N SER A 91 -0.67 7.63 -0.79
CA SER A 91 -0.10 7.37 0.53
C SER A 91 -0.96 7.97 1.63
N TRP A 92 -1.33 7.15 2.63
CA TRP A 92 -2.07 7.61 3.81
C TRP A 92 -1.16 8.31 4.81
N LYS A 93 -1.62 9.48 5.28
CA LYS A 93 -0.97 10.27 6.33
C LYS A 93 -1.97 10.53 7.44
N SER A 94 -1.78 9.82 8.55
CA SER A 94 -2.52 10.09 9.78
C SER A 94 -2.18 11.48 10.30
N LEU A 95 -3.20 12.24 10.71
CA LEU A 95 -2.99 13.51 11.40
C LEU A 95 -2.72 13.23 12.88
N GLN A 96 -1.71 13.88 13.44
CA GLN A 96 -1.40 13.79 14.87
C GLN A 96 -1.51 15.18 15.52
N PRO A 97 -2.28 15.32 16.62
CA PRO A 97 -3.16 14.30 17.22
C PRO A 97 -4.32 13.93 16.28
N ALA A 98 -4.83 12.70 16.37
CA ALA A 98 -5.95 12.25 15.54
C ALA A 98 -7.21 13.11 15.80
N GLY A 99 -7.93 13.46 14.73
CA GLY A 99 -9.14 14.29 14.85
C GLY A 99 -8.87 15.78 15.01
N VAL A 100 -7.81 16.32 14.40
CA VAL A 100 -7.57 17.77 14.36
C VAL A 100 -8.78 18.47 13.75
N GLY A 101 -9.39 19.39 14.51
CA GLY A 101 -10.38 20.32 13.99
C GLY A 101 -9.71 21.30 13.02
N VAL A 102 -10.09 21.24 11.75
CA VAL A 102 -9.64 22.16 10.71
C VAL A 102 -10.77 23.12 10.37
N THR A 103 -10.45 24.41 10.37
CA THR A 103 -11.38 25.46 9.92
C THR A 103 -10.95 25.99 8.56
N THR A 104 -11.81 25.86 7.55
CA THR A 104 -11.59 26.41 6.20
C THR A 104 -12.65 27.45 5.88
N ASN A 105 -12.24 28.69 5.60
CA ASN A 105 -13.17 29.77 5.26
C ASN A 105 -13.33 29.90 3.74
N LEU A 106 -14.51 29.54 3.23
CA LEU A 106 -14.90 29.72 1.83
C LEU A 106 -15.53 31.10 1.65
N ARG A 107 -14.89 31.93 0.82
CA ARG A 107 -15.42 33.22 0.38
C ARG A 107 -16.20 33.02 -0.90
N LEU A 108 -17.28 33.78 -1.02
CA LEU A 108 -18.16 33.76 -2.19
C LEU A 108 -18.30 35.17 -2.76
N ARG A 109 -18.53 35.23 -4.07
CA ARG A 109 -18.93 36.47 -4.75
C ARG A 109 -20.10 36.18 -5.68
N GLN A 110 -20.85 37.22 -6.03
CA GLN A 110 -21.85 37.10 -7.08
C GLN A 110 -21.20 37.17 -8.47
N VAL A 111 -21.56 36.23 -9.32
CA VAL A 111 -21.27 36.19 -10.76
C VAL A 111 -22.62 36.03 -11.45
N GLU A 112 -23.00 37.00 -12.29
CA GLU A 112 -24.31 36.98 -12.97
C GLU A 112 -25.51 36.83 -12.01
N ARG A 113 -25.41 37.48 -10.83
CA ARG A 113 -26.39 37.41 -9.71
C ARG A 113 -26.40 36.09 -8.92
N GLU A 114 -25.57 35.12 -9.27
CA GLU A 114 -25.47 33.84 -8.57
C GLU A 114 -24.21 33.76 -7.70
N TRP A 115 -24.31 33.13 -6.52
CA TRP A 115 -23.16 32.96 -5.63
C TRP A 115 -22.18 31.92 -6.17
N ARG A 116 -20.89 32.22 -6.13
CA ARG A 116 -19.80 31.33 -6.55
C ARG A 116 -18.60 31.42 -5.63
N ILE A 117 -17.98 30.26 -5.32
CA ILE A 117 -16.82 30.15 -4.44
C ILE A 117 -15.57 30.70 -5.15
N VAL A 118 -14.79 31.56 -4.47
CA VAL A 118 -13.59 32.18 -5.07
C VAL A 118 -12.27 31.58 -4.58
N ASN A 119 -12.29 30.82 -3.50
CA ASN A 119 -11.14 30.15 -2.91
C ASN A 119 -11.52 28.72 -2.51
N PRO A 120 -11.69 27.81 -3.47
CA PRO A 120 -11.92 26.41 -3.15
C PRO A 120 -10.78 25.86 -2.27
N PRO A 121 -11.07 24.88 -1.40
CA PRO A 121 -10.04 24.22 -0.61
C PRO A 121 -9.06 23.46 -1.52
N ALA A 122 -7.86 23.22 -1.00
CA ALA A 122 -6.93 22.28 -1.61
C ALA A 122 -7.44 20.85 -1.44
N GLY A 123 -7.37 20.05 -2.50
CA GLY A 123 -7.80 18.67 -2.51
C GLY A 123 -9.32 18.45 -2.42
N THR A 124 -9.68 17.17 -2.39
CA THR A 124 -11.07 16.71 -2.27
C THR A 124 -11.37 16.34 -0.82
N TYR A 125 -12.51 16.77 -0.29
CA TYR A 125 -12.94 16.41 1.07
C TYR A 125 -13.99 15.32 0.98
N VAL A 126 -13.75 14.20 1.67
CA VAL A 126 -14.66 13.07 1.71
C VAL A 126 -14.94 12.64 3.13
N SER A 127 -16.16 12.18 3.38
CA SER A 127 -16.48 11.57 4.66
C SER A 127 -15.77 10.22 4.79
N ARG A 128 -15.59 9.76 6.03
CA ARG A 128 -15.07 8.42 6.31
C ARG A 128 -15.91 7.34 5.62
N GLU A 129 -17.23 7.45 5.62
CA GLU A 129 -18.12 6.46 4.98
C GLU A 129 -17.94 6.40 3.46
N TYR A 130 -17.70 7.55 2.82
CA TYR A 130 -17.38 7.58 1.39
C TYR A 130 -16.02 6.93 1.14
N PHE A 131 -15.01 7.26 1.95
CA PHE A 131 -13.68 6.69 1.83
C PHE A 131 -13.69 5.15 1.98
N ASP A 132 -14.30 4.66 3.05
CA ASP A 132 -14.39 3.22 3.35
C ASP A 132 -15.21 2.45 2.29
N ARG A 133 -16.08 3.14 1.53
CA ARG A 133 -16.88 2.54 0.45
C ARG A 133 -16.16 2.50 -0.89
N TYR A 134 -15.52 3.61 -1.27
CA TYR A 134 -15.03 3.82 -2.64
C TYR A 134 -13.51 3.70 -2.76
N TYR A 135 -12.77 3.65 -1.65
CA TYR A 135 -11.32 3.44 -1.65
C TYR A 135 -10.97 2.14 -0.96
N ALA A 136 -9.93 1.48 -1.46
CA ALA A 136 -9.35 0.31 -0.80
C ALA A 136 -7.83 0.45 -0.70
N PRO A 137 -7.22 -0.16 0.33
CA PRO A 137 -5.78 -0.28 0.41
C PRO A 137 -5.28 -1.32 -0.61
N PHE A 138 -4.19 -0.98 -1.28
CA PHE A 138 -3.39 -1.83 -2.15
C PHE A 138 -1.91 -1.69 -1.77
N SER A 139 -1.07 -2.60 -2.24
CA SER A 139 0.38 -2.45 -2.18
C SER A 139 0.95 -2.24 -3.58
N LEU A 140 1.75 -1.19 -3.77
CA LEU A 140 2.66 -1.15 -4.91
C LEU A 140 3.89 -1.97 -4.54
N TYR A 141 4.26 -2.95 -5.36
CA TYR A 141 5.40 -3.81 -5.05
C TYR A 141 6.64 -3.29 -5.74
N PHE A 142 7.70 -3.06 -4.96
CA PHE A 142 9.00 -2.64 -5.47
C PHE A 142 10.05 -3.68 -5.17
N MET A 143 11.01 -3.88 -6.07
CA MET A 143 12.19 -4.67 -5.75
C MET A 143 13.02 -3.96 -4.69
N ASP A 144 13.59 -4.73 -3.76
CA ASP A 144 14.61 -4.23 -2.85
C ASP A 144 15.96 -4.00 -3.55
N ALA A 145 16.90 -3.41 -2.82
CA ALA A 145 18.22 -3.06 -3.37
C ALA A 145 19.03 -4.29 -3.81
N THR A 146 18.78 -5.47 -3.23
CA THR A 146 19.42 -6.74 -3.62
C THR A 146 18.74 -7.41 -4.81
N ARG A 147 17.59 -6.90 -5.26
CA ARG A 147 16.79 -7.45 -6.38
C ARG A 147 16.32 -8.88 -6.11
N THR A 148 16.09 -9.22 -4.85
CA THR A 148 15.69 -10.58 -4.44
C THR A 148 14.32 -10.61 -3.79
N VAL A 149 13.87 -9.50 -3.20
CA VAL A 149 12.62 -9.46 -2.44
C VAL A 149 11.74 -8.31 -2.91
N LEU A 150 10.43 -8.57 -2.94
CA LEU A 150 9.43 -7.54 -3.15
C LEU A 150 9.05 -6.88 -1.83
N THR A 151 9.17 -5.56 -1.80
CA THR A 151 8.76 -4.72 -0.69
C THR A 151 7.42 -4.06 -1.01
N PRO A 152 6.36 -4.28 -0.21
CA PRO A 152 5.08 -3.62 -0.39
C PRO A 152 5.15 -2.15 0.06
N ASP A 153 4.59 -1.26 -0.76
CA ASP A 153 4.34 0.14 -0.45
C ASP A 153 2.81 0.40 -0.39
N PRO A 154 2.23 0.51 0.81
CA PRO A 154 0.78 0.64 0.95
C PRO A 154 0.26 1.97 0.39
N VAL A 155 -0.75 1.88 -0.48
CA VAL A 155 -1.45 3.02 -1.08
C VAL A 155 -2.97 2.80 -1.04
N TYR A 156 -3.74 3.87 -1.04
CA TYR A 156 -5.18 3.82 -1.25
C TYR A 156 -5.51 4.23 -2.68
N ALA A 157 -6.31 3.41 -3.36
CA ALA A 157 -6.81 3.68 -4.70
C ALA A 157 -8.33 3.70 -4.72
N LEU A 158 -8.90 4.55 -5.58
CA LEU A 158 -10.33 4.53 -5.86
C LEU A 158 -10.67 3.21 -6.56
N LEU A 159 -11.71 2.53 -6.07
CA LEU A 159 -12.27 1.32 -6.67
C LEU A 159 -13.01 1.66 -7.97
N GLY A 160 -12.94 0.77 -8.95
CA GLY A 160 -13.64 0.88 -10.24
C GLY A 160 -12.69 0.77 -11.44
N ASP A 161 -13.14 1.24 -12.60
CA ASP A 161 -12.44 1.04 -13.88
C ASP A 161 -11.05 1.69 -13.95
N THR A 162 -10.77 2.66 -13.07
CA THR A 162 -9.50 3.39 -13.03
C THR A 162 -8.50 2.84 -12.00
N THR A 163 -8.87 1.81 -11.23
CA THR A 163 -8.00 1.26 -10.17
C THR A 163 -6.68 0.75 -10.75
N ALA A 164 -6.71 -0.07 -11.81
CA ALA A 164 -5.50 -0.61 -12.43
C ALA A 164 -4.59 0.51 -12.94
N THR A 165 -5.16 1.51 -13.62
CA THR A 165 -4.43 2.70 -14.07
C THR A 165 -3.76 3.45 -12.92
N ALA A 166 -4.46 3.65 -11.80
CA ALA A 166 -3.91 4.32 -10.64
C ALA A 166 -2.72 3.56 -10.03
N LEU A 167 -2.83 2.22 -9.93
CA LEU A 167 -1.75 1.38 -9.39
C LEU A 167 -0.52 1.38 -10.31
N VAL A 168 -0.70 1.22 -11.62
CA VAL A 168 0.41 1.26 -12.58
C VAL A 168 1.07 2.64 -12.61
N SER A 169 0.28 3.72 -12.61
CA SER A 169 0.80 5.08 -12.51
C SER A 169 1.61 5.28 -11.22
N GLY A 170 1.13 4.74 -10.10
CA GLY A 170 1.85 4.73 -8.83
C GLY A 170 3.19 4.00 -8.92
N LEU A 171 3.20 2.80 -9.49
CA LEU A 171 4.41 1.98 -9.65
C LEU A 171 5.48 2.70 -10.49
N LEU A 172 5.07 3.33 -11.60
CA LEU A 172 5.98 4.05 -12.50
C LEU A 172 6.49 5.37 -11.91
N LYS A 173 5.73 6.02 -11.03
CA LYS A 173 6.21 7.17 -10.25
C LYS A 173 7.23 6.78 -9.17
N GLY A 174 7.42 5.49 -8.93
CA GLY A 174 8.29 4.97 -7.89
C GLY A 174 7.67 5.00 -6.49
N PRO A 175 8.43 4.59 -5.46
CA PRO A 175 7.92 4.44 -4.11
C PRO A 175 7.45 5.77 -3.49
N THR A 176 6.49 5.68 -2.58
CA THR A 176 6.06 6.76 -1.70
C THR A 176 7.23 7.27 -0.88
N LYS A 177 7.13 8.50 -0.36
CA LYS A 177 8.23 9.12 0.40
C LYS A 177 8.66 8.31 1.62
N HIS A 178 7.74 7.55 2.21
CA HIS A 178 8.03 6.69 3.35
C HIS A 178 8.99 5.56 2.97
N LEU A 179 8.75 4.91 1.82
CA LEU A 179 9.53 3.77 1.38
C LEU A 179 10.78 4.16 0.56
N ALA A 180 10.72 5.27 -0.19
CA ALA A 180 11.84 5.79 -0.96
C ALA A 180 13.07 6.09 -0.11
N ALA A 181 12.88 6.46 1.16
CA ALA A 181 13.97 6.69 2.12
C ALA A 181 14.76 5.41 2.46
N VAL A 182 14.19 4.23 2.20
CA VAL A 182 14.75 2.93 2.57
C VAL A 182 15.29 2.18 1.35
N LEU A 183 14.61 2.26 0.20
CA LEU A 183 14.90 1.36 -0.93
C LEU A 183 16.09 1.75 -1.80
N SER A 184 16.53 3.01 -1.86
CA SER A 184 17.65 3.45 -2.74
C SER A 184 17.55 2.94 -4.20
N VAL A 185 16.34 2.74 -4.75
CA VAL A 185 16.15 2.24 -6.12
C VAL A 185 15.92 3.40 -7.09
N SER A 186 16.68 3.44 -8.18
CA SER A 186 16.41 4.28 -9.34
C SER A 186 15.26 3.69 -10.15
N THR A 187 14.06 4.25 -10.05
CA THR A 187 12.97 3.93 -10.96
C THR A 187 13.24 4.53 -12.34
N PRO A 188 13.02 3.80 -13.44
CA PRO A 188 13.20 4.34 -14.78
C PRO A 188 12.27 5.54 -15.04
N GLY A 189 12.86 6.71 -15.28
CA GLY A 189 12.24 7.88 -15.93
C GLY A 189 11.00 8.48 -15.25
N GLU A 190 11.15 9.67 -14.65
CA GLU A 190 10.07 10.52 -14.08
C GLU A 190 9.04 11.04 -15.10
N THR A 191 8.96 10.47 -16.30
CA THR A 191 8.14 11.00 -17.39
C THR A 191 7.22 9.91 -17.92
N GLN A 192 5.97 9.91 -17.47
CA GLN A 192 4.83 9.45 -18.26
C GLN A 192 3.55 10.04 -17.69
N VAL A 193 2.94 10.94 -18.46
CA VAL A 193 1.86 11.82 -18.01
C VAL A 193 0.48 11.22 -18.28
N ASP A 194 0.32 10.25 -19.18
CA ASP A 194 -1.00 9.70 -19.51
C ASP A 194 -0.92 8.19 -19.78
N ILE A 195 -1.10 7.40 -18.73
CA ILE A 195 -1.23 5.94 -18.83
C ILE A 195 -2.70 5.60 -18.65
N SER A 196 -3.23 4.74 -19.51
CA SER A 196 -4.58 4.19 -19.37
C SER A 196 -4.48 2.68 -19.52
N VAL A 197 -4.56 1.97 -18.39
CA VAL A 197 -4.60 0.51 -18.39
C VAL A 197 -6.01 0.10 -18.78
N SER A 198 -6.13 -0.75 -19.79
CA SER A 198 -7.41 -1.34 -20.19
C SER A 198 -7.49 -2.78 -19.71
N THR A 199 -8.67 -3.24 -19.32
CA THR A 199 -8.88 -4.63 -18.89
C THR A 199 -9.96 -5.26 -19.74
N SER A 200 -9.61 -6.35 -20.42
CA SER A 200 -10.56 -7.08 -21.26
C SER A 200 -11.53 -7.91 -20.40
N PRO A 201 -12.69 -8.33 -20.94
CA PRO A 201 -13.60 -9.24 -20.24
C PRO A 201 -13.00 -10.60 -19.89
N ALA A 202 -11.90 -10.98 -20.53
CA ALA A 202 -11.14 -12.20 -20.25
C ALA A 202 -10.09 -12.01 -19.14
N GLY A 203 -10.07 -10.86 -18.46
CA GLY A 203 -9.15 -10.56 -17.37
C GLY A 203 -7.72 -10.21 -17.80
N VAL A 204 -7.51 -9.88 -19.07
CA VAL A 204 -6.21 -9.41 -19.58
C VAL A 204 -6.10 -7.89 -19.41
N ALA A 205 -5.12 -7.44 -18.62
CA ALA A 205 -4.78 -6.03 -18.46
C ALA A 205 -3.69 -5.61 -19.45
N ASP A 206 -4.01 -4.71 -20.39
CA ASP A 206 -3.02 -4.10 -21.28
C ASP A 206 -2.42 -2.85 -20.64
N VAL A 207 -1.11 -2.88 -20.46
CA VAL A 207 -0.33 -1.85 -19.79
C VAL A 207 0.53 -1.10 -20.80
N PRO A 208 0.10 0.09 -21.25
CA PRO A 208 0.90 0.90 -22.15
C PRO A 208 2.05 1.57 -21.41
N LEU A 209 3.24 1.50 -22.01
CA LEU A 209 4.50 2.05 -21.54
C LEU A 209 5.10 2.94 -22.62
N SER A 210 5.93 3.91 -22.23
CA SER A 210 6.67 4.73 -23.20
C SER A 210 7.80 3.95 -23.89
N PRO A 211 8.32 4.49 -25.01
CA PRO A 211 9.50 3.96 -25.68
C PRO A 211 10.75 3.82 -24.80
N ASP A 212 10.86 4.58 -23.71
CA ASP A 212 12.00 4.50 -22.78
C ASP A 212 12.08 3.11 -22.11
N PHE A 213 10.96 2.39 -22.00
CA PHE A 213 10.94 1.02 -21.51
C PHE A 213 11.80 0.09 -22.37
N LEU A 214 11.89 0.34 -23.69
CA LEU A 214 12.73 -0.43 -24.61
C LEU A 214 14.23 -0.16 -24.45
N GLN A 215 14.64 0.81 -23.64
CA GLN A 215 16.04 1.06 -23.31
C GLN A 215 16.50 0.27 -22.08
N LEU A 216 15.57 -0.33 -21.33
CA LEU A 216 15.90 -1.18 -20.18
C LEU A 216 16.60 -2.46 -20.62
N SER A 217 17.50 -2.94 -19.75
CA SER A 217 18.13 -4.25 -19.92
C SER A 217 17.08 -5.37 -19.86
N PRO A 218 17.34 -6.55 -20.45
CA PRO A 218 16.42 -7.69 -20.36
C PRO A 218 16.05 -8.05 -18.91
N GLU A 219 17.01 -7.99 -18.00
CA GLU A 219 16.83 -8.24 -16.57
C GLU A 219 15.92 -7.19 -15.92
N ASP A 220 16.16 -5.89 -16.17
CA ASP A 220 15.34 -4.83 -15.58
C ASP A 220 13.89 -4.87 -16.10
N ARG A 221 13.66 -5.29 -17.34
CA ARG A 221 12.29 -5.53 -17.86
C ARG A 221 11.60 -6.69 -17.15
N GLN A 222 12.32 -7.76 -16.89
CA GLN A 222 11.79 -8.90 -16.14
C GLN A 222 11.45 -8.49 -14.70
N LEU A 223 12.34 -7.75 -14.02
CA LEU A 223 12.09 -7.25 -12.67
C LEU A 223 10.94 -6.24 -12.62
N PHE A 224 10.75 -5.42 -13.67
CA PHE A 224 9.58 -4.57 -13.79
C PHE A 224 8.30 -5.41 -13.92
N ALA A 225 8.31 -6.45 -14.77
CA ALA A 225 7.18 -7.35 -14.91
C ALA A 225 6.82 -8.05 -13.58
N VAL A 226 7.81 -8.46 -12.79
CA VAL A 226 7.60 -9.01 -11.43
C VAL A 226 6.83 -8.02 -10.54
N GLN A 227 7.33 -6.79 -10.42
CA GLN A 227 6.71 -5.72 -9.62
C GLN A 227 5.27 -5.40 -10.07
N LEU A 228 5.07 -5.31 -11.38
CA LEU A 228 3.78 -5.04 -11.99
C LEU A 228 2.77 -6.17 -11.72
N THR A 229 3.18 -7.42 -11.93
CA THR A 229 2.34 -8.59 -11.71
C THR A 229 1.87 -8.68 -10.26
N TRP A 230 2.78 -8.51 -9.30
CA TRP A 230 2.43 -8.51 -7.88
C TRP A 230 1.54 -7.32 -7.47
N THR A 231 1.68 -6.20 -8.15
CA THR A 231 0.81 -5.04 -7.93
C THR A 231 -0.61 -5.32 -8.47
N LEU A 232 -0.73 -5.74 -9.73
CA LEU A 232 -2.03 -5.91 -10.40
C LEU A 232 -2.81 -7.15 -9.98
N ARG A 233 -2.16 -8.23 -9.52
CA ARG A 233 -2.83 -9.44 -9.02
C ARG A 233 -3.78 -9.19 -7.84
N GLN A 234 -3.68 -8.02 -7.18
CA GLN A 234 -4.58 -7.63 -6.10
C GLN A 234 -5.98 -7.25 -6.60
N ILE A 235 -6.13 -7.02 -7.92
CA ILE A 235 -7.41 -6.77 -8.58
C ILE A 235 -7.96 -8.14 -9.04
N PRO A 236 -9.03 -8.67 -8.43
CA PRO A 236 -9.48 -10.04 -8.69
C PRO A 236 -9.87 -10.32 -10.15
N GLN A 237 -10.25 -9.29 -10.91
CA GLN A 237 -10.63 -9.39 -12.31
C GLN A 237 -9.43 -9.51 -13.26
N ILE A 238 -8.20 -9.29 -12.80
CA ILE A 238 -7.00 -9.38 -13.63
C ILE A 238 -6.36 -10.76 -13.44
N GLU A 239 -6.31 -11.54 -14.50
CA GLU A 239 -5.69 -12.88 -14.55
C GLU A 239 -4.41 -12.89 -15.37
N GLN A 240 -4.28 -11.96 -16.33
CA GLN A 240 -3.13 -11.86 -17.23
C GLN A 240 -2.79 -10.41 -17.50
N ILE A 241 -1.53 -10.16 -17.88
CA ILE A 241 -0.99 -8.83 -18.18
C ILE A 241 -0.27 -8.88 -19.53
N THR A 242 -0.47 -7.85 -20.34
CA THR A 242 0.32 -7.57 -21.55
C THR A 242 1.00 -6.21 -21.41
N LEU A 243 2.23 -6.09 -21.90
CA LEU A 243 2.95 -4.81 -21.98
C LEU A 243 2.92 -4.31 -23.41
N SER A 244 2.62 -3.04 -23.62
CA SER A 244 2.61 -2.43 -24.95
C SER A 244 3.43 -1.15 -25.02
N VAL A 245 4.10 -0.91 -26.15
CA VAL A 245 4.78 0.35 -26.46
C VAL A 245 4.33 0.79 -27.84
N ASP A 246 3.84 2.02 -27.95
CA ASP A 246 3.23 2.56 -29.18
C ASP A 246 2.15 1.62 -29.78
N GLY A 247 1.37 0.97 -28.91
CA GLY A 247 0.32 0.02 -29.27
C GLY A 247 0.81 -1.36 -29.73
N SER A 248 2.12 -1.62 -29.69
CA SER A 248 2.71 -2.92 -30.03
C SER A 248 3.06 -3.72 -28.78
N GLU A 249 2.58 -4.96 -28.68
CA GLU A 249 2.91 -5.86 -27.56
C GLU A 249 4.40 -6.19 -27.52
N ILE A 250 4.98 -6.08 -26.32
CA ILE A 250 6.38 -6.34 -26.03
C ILE A 250 6.51 -7.70 -25.34
N GLU A 251 7.55 -8.44 -25.72
CA GLU A 251 7.92 -9.68 -25.06
C GLU A 251 8.74 -9.40 -23.80
N VAL A 252 8.36 -10.02 -22.68
CA VAL A 252 9.17 -10.07 -21.47
C VAL A 252 10.12 -11.26 -21.56
N PRO A 253 11.45 -11.04 -21.46
CA PRO A 253 12.44 -12.10 -21.53
C PRO A 253 12.15 -13.25 -20.55
N GLY A 254 12.18 -14.48 -21.05
CA GLY A 254 11.95 -15.69 -20.24
C GLY A 254 10.48 -16.02 -19.96
N VAL A 255 9.54 -15.17 -20.36
CA VAL A 255 8.09 -15.35 -20.13
C VAL A 255 7.31 -15.38 -21.43
N GLY A 256 7.42 -14.34 -22.25
CA GLY A 256 6.59 -14.14 -23.45
C GLY A 256 5.84 -12.81 -23.43
N LYS A 257 4.81 -12.70 -24.28
CA LYS A 257 3.99 -11.48 -24.39
C LYS A 257 2.82 -11.40 -23.41
N VAL A 258 2.36 -12.55 -22.95
CA VAL A 258 1.24 -12.69 -22.01
C VAL A 258 1.81 -13.21 -20.71
N ILE A 259 1.60 -12.47 -19.63
CA ILE A 259 2.15 -12.75 -18.31
C ILE A 259 0.99 -13.16 -17.41
N GLY A 260 0.96 -14.42 -16.93
CA GLY A 260 -0.02 -14.84 -15.94
C GLY A 260 0.25 -14.19 -14.59
N VAL A 261 -0.80 -13.91 -13.80
CA VAL A 261 -0.61 -13.32 -12.46
C VAL A 261 0.18 -14.21 -11.49
N ASP A 262 0.26 -15.52 -11.76
CA ASP A 262 1.02 -16.49 -10.99
C ASP A 262 2.43 -16.76 -11.53
N GLU A 263 2.81 -16.15 -12.66
CA GLU A 263 4.11 -16.37 -13.34
C GLU A 263 5.31 -16.18 -12.39
N PHE A 264 5.21 -15.18 -11.52
CA PHE A 264 6.28 -14.77 -10.62
C PHE A 264 6.03 -15.17 -9.16
N ALA A 265 5.40 -16.33 -8.93
CA ALA A 265 5.19 -16.87 -7.58
C ALA A 265 6.50 -16.99 -6.77
N GLY A 266 7.64 -17.17 -7.45
CA GLY A 266 8.99 -17.16 -6.87
C GLY A 266 9.38 -15.90 -6.10
N PHE A 267 8.68 -14.78 -6.32
CA PHE A 267 8.93 -13.49 -5.69
C PHE A 267 7.93 -13.16 -4.58
N ASP A 268 7.31 -14.17 -3.96
CA ASP A 268 6.33 -13.93 -2.90
C ASP A 268 6.88 -13.02 -1.78
N PRO A 269 6.30 -11.83 -1.57
CA PRO A 269 6.73 -10.88 -0.54
C PRO A 269 6.53 -11.42 0.88
N ALA A 270 5.70 -12.45 1.08
CA ALA A 270 5.58 -13.18 2.35
C ALA A 270 6.70 -14.22 2.54
N GLY A 271 7.61 -14.35 1.57
CA GLY A 271 8.65 -15.36 1.52
C GLY A 271 8.21 -16.53 0.65
N PHE A 272 8.82 -16.64 -0.53
CA PHE A 272 8.75 -17.85 -1.33
C PHE A 272 9.35 -19.01 -0.52
N ALA A 273 8.61 -20.12 -0.41
CA ALA A 273 8.92 -21.24 0.48
C ALA A 273 8.92 -20.91 1.98
N SER A 274 8.12 -19.92 2.42
CA SER A 274 7.84 -19.75 3.85
C SER A 274 7.32 -21.05 4.46
N SER A 275 7.89 -21.43 5.60
CA SER A 275 7.50 -22.66 6.28
C SER A 275 6.09 -22.52 6.83
N GLN A 276 5.24 -23.53 6.57
CA GLN A 276 3.93 -23.65 7.20
C GLN A 276 4.00 -24.34 8.57
N THR A 277 5.19 -24.76 8.99
CA THR A 277 5.42 -25.38 10.28
C THR A 277 5.13 -24.40 11.40
N LEU A 278 4.33 -24.83 12.38
CA LEU A 278 4.05 -24.05 13.57
C LEU A 278 5.09 -24.34 14.65
N PHE A 279 5.55 -23.29 15.34
CA PHE A 279 6.48 -23.41 16.44
C PHE A 279 5.91 -22.77 17.70
N ALA A 280 6.19 -23.37 18.86
CA ALA A 280 5.76 -22.89 20.16
C ALA A 280 6.87 -23.01 21.22
N LEU A 281 6.69 -22.32 22.34
CA LEU A 281 7.56 -22.47 23.50
C LEU A 281 7.06 -23.65 24.35
N GLY A 282 7.86 -24.71 24.41
CA GLY A 282 7.63 -25.87 25.26
C GLY A 282 8.37 -25.77 26.59
N HIS A 283 8.28 -26.84 27.38
CA HIS A 283 8.95 -26.92 28.69
C HIS A 283 10.45 -27.22 28.57
N THR A 284 10.86 -27.89 27.49
CA THR A 284 12.26 -28.27 27.23
C THR A 284 12.99 -27.27 26.32
N GLY A 285 12.26 -26.38 25.66
CA GLY A 285 12.79 -25.47 24.64
C GLY A 285 11.74 -25.12 23.60
N LEU A 286 12.20 -24.76 22.41
CA LEU A 286 11.36 -24.58 21.24
C LEU A 286 10.80 -25.93 20.77
N VAL A 287 9.52 -25.98 20.44
CA VAL A 287 8.85 -27.18 19.91
C VAL A 287 8.22 -26.88 18.56
N GLU A 288 8.25 -27.86 17.67
CA GLU A 288 7.42 -27.93 16.47
C GLU A 288 6.04 -28.45 16.84
N VAL A 289 5.00 -27.87 16.24
CA VAL A 289 3.59 -28.18 16.50
C VAL A 289 2.94 -28.64 15.20
N THR A 290 2.37 -29.84 15.24
CA THR A 290 1.49 -30.39 14.20
C THR A 290 0.06 -30.46 14.70
N GLU A 291 -0.87 -30.90 13.86
CA GLU A 291 -2.27 -31.08 14.26
C GLU A 291 -2.43 -32.08 15.42
N ASP A 292 -1.58 -33.12 15.46
CA ASP A 292 -1.72 -34.24 16.39
C ASP A 292 -0.74 -34.19 17.58
N ALA A 293 0.35 -33.44 17.50
CA ALA A 293 1.41 -33.48 18.50
C ALA A 293 2.26 -32.20 18.58
N SER A 294 3.07 -32.13 19.63
CA SER A 294 4.21 -31.21 19.68
C SER A 294 5.48 -31.97 20.07
N SER A 295 6.58 -31.65 19.40
CA SER A 295 7.88 -32.28 19.63
C SER A 295 8.99 -31.24 19.71
N PRO A 296 9.97 -31.38 20.61
CA PRO A 296 11.12 -30.48 20.66
C PRO A 296 11.83 -30.41 19.30
N VAL A 297 12.23 -29.21 18.89
CA VAL A 297 13.11 -29.05 17.73
C VAL A 297 14.48 -29.66 18.05
N SER A 298 15.22 -30.09 17.02
CA SER A 298 16.57 -30.63 17.23
C SER A 298 17.53 -29.57 17.78
N GLY A 299 18.55 -30.02 18.51
CA GLY A 299 19.68 -29.17 18.93
C GLY A 299 19.38 -28.27 20.12
N ALA A 300 20.21 -27.24 20.27
CA ALA A 300 20.22 -26.39 21.47
C ALA A 300 18.88 -25.69 21.70
N LEU A 301 18.14 -25.39 20.63
CA LEU A 301 16.84 -24.72 20.71
C LEU A 301 15.77 -25.56 21.44
N GLY A 302 15.73 -26.88 21.21
CA GLY A 302 14.75 -27.77 21.86
C GLY A 302 15.17 -28.29 23.23
N GLU A 303 16.43 -28.04 23.62
CA GLU A 303 17.05 -28.51 24.87
C GLU A 303 17.41 -27.37 25.85
N SER A 304 17.17 -26.11 25.50
CA SER A 304 17.52 -24.92 26.30
C SER A 304 16.65 -24.69 27.55
N GLY A 305 15.67 -25.56 27.82
CA GLY A 305 14.72 -25.45 28.91
C GLY A 305 13.68 -24.35 28.67
N VAL A 306 13.24 -23.69 29.74
CA VAL A 306 12.22 -22.63 29.64
C VAL A 306 12.79 -21.40 28.93
N LEU A 307 12.13 -21.02 27.83
CA LEU A 307 12.48 -19.86 27.02
C LEU A 307 11.56 -18.68 27.33
N ARG A 308 12.09 -17.46 27.23
CA ARG A 308 11.30 -16.23 27.37
C ARG A 308 10.54 -15.91 26.08
N SER A 309 11.23 -16.05 24.95
CA SER A 309 10.70 -15.76 23.62
C SER A 309 11.56 -16.43 22.57
N ALA A 310 10.98 -16.74 21.41
CA ALA A 310 11.73 -17.27 20.28
C ALA A 310 11.23 -16.67 18.95
N ALA A 311 12.07 -16.78 17.93
CA ALA A 311 11.74 -16.49 16.55
C ALA A 311 12.37 -17.54 15.63
N VAL A 312 11.69 -17.80 14.53
CA VAL A 312 12.10 -18.75 13.50
C VAL A 312 12.23 -17.97 12.19
N SER A 313 13.24 -18.31 11.38
CA SER A 313 13.42 -17.69 10.06
C SER A 313 12.23 -18.00 9.16
N VAL A 314 12.03 -17.19 8.12
CA VAL A 314 10.88 -17.32 7.21
C VAL A 314 10.81 -18.73 6.59
N THR A 315 11.96 -19.30 6.25
CA THR A 315 12.12 -20.64 5.67
C THR A 315 11.97 -21.78 6.69
N GLY A 316 11.89 -21.48 7.98
CA GLY A 316 11.77 -22.49 9.05
C GLY A 316 13.06 -23.26 9.34
N THR A 317 14.22 -22.81 8.82
CA THR A 317 15.49 -23.52 8.92
C THR A 317 16.39 -23.03 10.04
N LEU A 318 16.14 -21.83 10.59
CA LEU A 318 16.91 -21.23 11.68
C LEU A 318 15.98 -20.82 12.82
N GLY A 319 16.44 -20.96 14.05
CA GLY A 319 15.73 -20.47 15.23
C GLY A 319 16.63 -19.65 16.14
N ALA A 320 16.04 -18.67 16.81
CA ALA A 320 16.69 -17.86 17.84
C ALA A 320 15.79 -17.80 19.07
N SER A 321 16.33 -18.09 20.25
CA SER A 321 15.59 -18.14 21.51
C SER A 321 16.27 -17.32 22.60
N VAL A 322 15.51 -16.41 23.22
CA VAL A 322 15.93 -15.70 24.43
C VAL A 322 15.72 -16.62 25.62
N LEU A 323 16.80 -16.91 26.34
CA LEU A 323 16.77 -17.77 27.53
C LEU A 323 15.97 -17.10 28.67
N ALA A 324 15.56 -17.88 29.66
CA ALA A 324 14.82 -17.38 30.82
C ALA A 324 15.48 -16.17 31.52
N ASN A 325 16.82 -16.11 31.51
CA ASN A 325 17.59 -15.00 32.08
C ASN A 325 17.32 -13.65 31.39
N GLY A 326 16.81 -13.64 30.16
CA GLY A 326 16.52 -12.43 29.39
C GLY A 326 17.71 -11.72 28.77
N GLY A 327 18.93 -12.17 29.08
CA GLY A 327 20.16 -11.54 28.62
C GLY A 327 20.94 -12.38 27.60
N SER A 328 20.49 -13.60 27.33
CA SER A 328 21.17 -14.53 26.45
C SER A 328 20.26 -15.05 25.34
N VAL A 329 20.84 -15.22 24.16
CA VAL A 329 20.21 -15.77 22.97
C VAL A 329 20.95 -17.01 22.54
N VAL A 330 20.21 -18.09 22.34
CA VAL A 330 20.67 -19.29 21.64
C VAL A 330 20.16 -19.20 20.20
N VAL A 331 21.05 -19.45 19.25
CA VAL A 331 20.70 -19.61 17.84
C VAL A 331 21.08 -21.02 17.45
N ASP A 332 20.26 -21.68 16.62
CA ASP A 332 20.60 -22.98 16.06
C ASP A 332 19.81 -23.25 14.77
N SER A 333 20.23 -24.27 14.05
CA SER A 333 19.50 -24.81 12.90
C SER A 333 18.26 -25.56 13.37
N ILE A 334 17.14 -25.37 12.69
CA ILE A 334 15.93 -26.20 12.86
C ILE A 334 15.98 -27.28 11.77
N ALA A 335 16.27 -28.51 12.17
CA ALA A 335 16.31 -29.63 11.24
C ALA A 335 14.89 -30.14 10.90
N GLY A 336 14.48 -29.96 9.64
CA GLY A 336 13.40 -30.64 8.90
C GLY A 336 13.89 -31.02 7.49
N ALA A 337 13.14 -31.81 6.71
CA ALA A 337 13.58 -32.60 5.51
C ALA A 337 14.25 -31.86 4.30
N GLY A 338 14.82 -30.67 4.47
CA GLY A 338 15.54 -29.91 3.45
C GLY A 338 16.84 -29.22 3.91
N ALA A 339 17.31 -29.41 5.14
CA ALA A 339 18.58 -28.83 5.58
C ALA A 339 19.77 -29.51 4.86
N GLY A 340 20.36 -28.83 3.88
CA GLY A 340 21.62 -29.24 3.26
C GLY A 340 22.75 -29.31 4.29
N ASN A 341 23.69 -30.23 4.08
CA ASN A 341 24.77 -30.59 5.01
C ASN A 341 25.87 -29.51 5.22
N ASP A 342 25.62 -28.25 4.87
CA ASP A 342 26.60 -27.15 4.96
C ASP A 342 26.09 -26.03 5.89
N VAL A 343 25.72 -26.37 7.12
CA VAL A 343 25.58 -25.37 8.18
C VAL A 343 26.80 -25.50 9.08
N ASP A 344 27.73 -24.54 8.96
CA ASP A 344 28.79 -24.32 9.96
C ASP A 344 28.17 -24.36 11.36
N GLU A 345 28.86 -24.97 12.33
CA GLU A 345 28.45 -25.20 13.72
C GLU A 345 27.90 -23.92 14.42
N MET A 346 26.67 -23.52 14.12
CA MET A 346 25.97 -22.39 14.74
C MET A 346 25.25 -22.80 16.04
N GLY A 347 25.47 -24.02 16.54
CA GLY A 347 24.80 -24.52 17.74
C GLY A 347 25.38 -23.92 19.02
N GLY A 348 24.66 -23.00 19.66
CA GLY A 348 25.00 -22.55 21.02
C GLY A 348 24.48 -21.18 21.41
N THR A 349 24.97 -20.69 22.56
CA THR A 349 24.71 -19.31 23.00
C THR A 349 25.44 -18.34 22.08
N TRP A 350 24.68 -17.64 21.25
CA TRP A 350 25.18 -16.69 20.26
C TRP A 350 25.44 -15.31 20.87
N PHE A 351 24.63 -14.92 21.87
CA PHE A 351 24.77 -13.65 22.58
C PHE A 351 24.44 -13.84 24.07
N SER A 352 25.15 -13.15 24.97
CA SER A 352 24.95 -13.30 26.42
C SER A 352 25.13 -12.01 27.24
N ASN A 353 25.31 -10.86 26.58
CA ASN A 353 25.58 -9.58 27.24
C ASN A 353 24.34 -8.67 27.35
N GLY A 354 23.13 -9.21 27.17
CA GLY A 354 21.90 -8.44 27.25
C GLY A 354 21.41 -8.25 28.68
N THR A 355 20.57 -7.25 28.89
CA THR A 355 19.90 -7.02 30.18
C THR A 355 18.42 -7.40 30.14
N GLU A 356 17.69 -6.94 29.11
CA GLU A 356 16.29 -7.27 28.89
C GLU A 356 16.02 -7.29 27.38
N LEU A 357 16.42 -8.40 26.77
CA LEU A 357 16.19 -8.63 25.35
C LEU A 357 14.70 -8.80 25.06
N LEU A 358 14.26 -8.10 24.01
CA LEU A 358 12.94 -8.28 23.41
C LEU A 358 12.88 -9.58 22.60
N LYS A 359 11.66 -9.92 22.15
CA LYS A 359 11.47 -11.03 21.21
C LYS A 359 12.36 -10.81 19.97
N PRO A 360 13.22 -11.78 19.60
CA PRO A 360 14.04 -11.68 18.40
C PRO A 360 13.16 -11.63 17.15
N THR A 361 13.70 -11.16 16.04
CA THR A 361 13.05 -11.31 14.73
C THR A 361 14.08 -11.62 13.66
N TRP A 362 13.70 -12.44 12.69
CA TRP A 362 14.47 -12.67 11.47
C TRP A 362 13.90 -11.80 10.36
N ASP A 363 14.75 -11.33 9.46
CA ASP A 363 14.30 -10.84 8.16
C ASP A 363 14.38 -11.94 7.08
N VAL A 364 13.93 -11.58 5.89
CA VAL A 364 13.87 -12.45 4.70
C VAL A 364 15.23 -12.90 4.18
N ASN A 365 16.33 -12.28 4.64
CA ASN A 365 17.70 -12.62 4.26
C ASN A 365 18.42 -13.39 5.38
N ASP A 366 17.68 -13.98 6.31
CA ASP A 366 18.19 -14.68 7.48
C ASP A 366 19.08 -13.81 8.38
N VAL A 367 18.85 -12.49 8.44
CA VAL A 367 19.49 -11.62 9.43
C VAL A 367 18.66 -11.60 10.72
N LEU A 368 19.31 -11.94 11.83
CA LEU A 368 18.73 -11.89 13.17
C LEU A 368 18.83 -10.49 13.77
N TRP A 369 17.70 -9.93 14.16
CA TRP A 369 17.58 -8.66 14.85
C TRP A 369 17.29 -8.88 16.34
N LEU A 370 18.12 -8.26 17.18
CA LEU A 370 17.99 -8.24 18.64
C LEU A 370 17.88 -6.81 19.14
N VAL A 371 16.99 -6.59 20.11
CA VAL A 371 16.83 -5.29 20.78
C VAL A 371 16.92 -5.50 22.28
N ASP A 372 17.80 -4.74 22.92
CA ASP A 372 17.92 -4.67 24.39
C ASP A 372 17.29 -3.36 24.89
N ARG A 373 16.56 -3.43 26.00
CA ARG A 373 15.82 -2.29 26.59
C ARG A 373 16.67 -1.35 27.46
N THR A 374 18.00 -1.42 27.37
CA THR A 374 18.94 -0.63 28.18
C THR A 374 18.78 0.87 28.08
#